data_AF-A0A2K2C512-F1
#
_entry.id   AF-A0A2K2C512-F1
#
_cell.length_a   1.000
_cell.length_b   1.000
_cell.length_c   1.000
_cell.angle_alpha   90.00
_cell.angle_beta   90.00
_cell.angle_gamma   90.00
#
_symmetry.space_group_name_H-M   'P 1'
#
loop_
_entity.id
_entity.type
_entity.pdbx_description
1 polymer ?
#
loop_
_entity_poly.entity_id
_entity_poly.type
_entity_poly.pdbx_seq_one_letter_code
_entity_poly.pdbx_strand_id
1 'polypeptide(L)'
;MQRKKLRRKARELQEIAGIMQEFGSIPNVIPSELVRNADPIGFIEATLTKMEAPFEKLLDGFDQSLRPTLILTDPFLFWVIGVGNRRNIPVASSFPMSSTVLSVFCHVDLLSQHGHFPVDLSVDYIPGVSPLRLLDLPSFIFASNHCIFHRILDLISWIPKSQHLLLSSIYELESQDIESLKSELSIPVYTIGPAIPDLRLKTILLQVTITMNSTI
;
A
#
# COMPACT_ATOMS: atom_id res chain seq x y z
N MET A 1 18.62 21.70 -1.72
CA MET A 1 18.68 22.35 -0.39
C MET A 1 17.42 22.10 0.46
N GLN A 2 16.20 22.25 -0.10
CA GLN A 2 14.93 21.99 0.61
C GLN A 2 14.74 20.55 1.13
N ARG A 3 15.09 19.52 0.35
CA ARG A 3 14.97 18.10 0.77
C ARG A 3 15.77 17.77 2.04
N LYS A 4 16.98 18.30 2.19
CA LYS A 4 17.80 18.12 3.42
C LYS A 4 17.17 18.82 4.63
N LYS A 5 16.58 20.02 4.43
CA LYS A 5 15.93 20.80 5.49
C LYS A 5 14.63 20.13 5.98
N LEU A 6 13.83 19.57 5.06
CA LEU A 6 12.65 18.77 5.39
C LEU A 6 13.00 17.49 6.16
N ARG A 7 14.05 16.77 5.73
CA ARG A 7 14.53 15.57 6.42
C ARG A 7 14.96 15.86 7.86
N ARG A 8 15.65 16.98 8.09
CA ARG A 8 16.07 17.37 9.43
C ARG A 8 14.88 17.67 10.35
N LYS A 9 13.89 18.42 9.83
CA LYS A 9 12.69 18.77 10.58
C LYS A 9 11.79 17.56 10.87
N ALA A 10 11.70 16.60 9.94
CA ALA A 10 10.99 15.33 10.16
C ALA A 10 11.66 14.48 11.24
N ARG A 11 13.00 14.40 11.23
CA ARG A 11 13.79 13.70 12.25
C ARG A 11 13.62 14.32 13.63
N GLU A 12 13.71 15.65 13.73
CA GLU A 12 13.49 16.39 14.99
C GLU A 12 12.09 16.10 15.59
N LEU A 13 11.03 16.05 14.76
CA LEU A 13 9.67 15.74 15.21
C LEU A 13 9.45 14.27 15.60
N GLN A 14 10.20 13.35 15.00
CA GLN A 14 10.14 11.91 15.29
C GLN A 14 10.87 11.56 16.58
N GLU A 15 12.04 12.19 16.82
CA GLU A 15 12.78 12.10 18.08
C GLU A 15 11.93 12.62 19.26
N ILE A 16 11.21 13.73 19.09
CA ILE A 16 10.27 14.26 20.09
C ILE A 16 9.11 13.29 20.40
N ALA A 17 8.74 12.44 19.43
CA ALA A 17 7.64 11.48 19.58
C ALA A 17 8.07 10.11 20.14
N GLY A 18 9.36 9.89 20.42
CA GLY A 18 9.89 8.58 20.84
C GLY A 18 9.78 7.49 19.76
N ILE A 19 9.53 7.86 18.50
CA ILE A 19 9.45 6.93 17.37
C ILE A 19 10.82 6.94 16.69
N MET A 20 11.64 5.91 16.93
CA MET A 20 12.91 5.75 16.23
C MET A 20 12.62 5.27 14.80
N GLN A 21 12.71 6.19 13.84
CA GLN A 21 12.59 5.87 12.42
C GLN A 21 13.94 6.05 11.74
N GLU A 22 14.40 4.99 11.08
CA GLU A 22 15.59 5.01 10.24
C GLU A 22 15.19 4.85 8.76
N PHE A 23 15.95 5.50 7.89
CA PHE A 23 15.74 5.43 6.45
C PHE A 23 16.87 4.64 5.80
N GLY A 24 16.55 3.47 5.27
CA GLY A 24 17.40 2.73 4.35
C GLY A 24 17.22 3.20 2.90
N SER A 25 18.24 3.00 2.06
CA SER A 25 18.15 3.29 0.63
C SER A 25 18.80 2.18 -0.19
N ILE A 26 18.16 1.83 -1.30
CA ILE A 26 18.76 0.98 -2.32
C ILE A 26 19.35 1.85 -3.45
N PRO A 27 20.37 1.36 -4.19
CA PRO A 27 20.81 1.99 -5.44
C PRO A 27 19.66 2.27 -6.40
N ASN A 28 19.74 3.39 -7.13
CA ASN A 28 18.75 3.67 -8.17
C ASN A 28 18.98 2.75 -9.37
N VAL A 29 18.06 1.81 -9.57
CA VAL A 29 18.09 0.79 -10.64
C VAL A 29 16.93 0.92 -11.62
N ILE A 30 16.13 1.99 -11.49
CA ILE A 30 14.93 2.25 -12.29
C ILE A 30 15.09 3.55 -13.10
N PRO A 31 14.34 3.75 -14.19
CA PRO A 31 14.29 5.03 -14.89
C PRO A 31 13.89 6.16 -13.93
N SER A 32 14.29 7.40 -14.22
CA SER A 32 13.96 8.52 -13.33
C SER A 32 12.45 8.72 -13.24
N GLU A 33 11.99 8.97 -12.02
CA GLU A 33 10.62 9.37 -11.71
C GLU A 33 10.18 10.63 -12.46
N LEU A 34 11.11 11.50 -12.87
CA LEU A 34 10.82 12.73 -13.60
C LEU A 34 10.35 12.46 -15.04
N VAL A 35 10.76 11.33 -15.62
CA VAL A 35 10.44 10.94 -16.99
C VAL A 35 9.57 9.68 -17.05
N ARG A 36 9.10 9.17 -15.90
CA ARG A 36 8.30 7.94 -15.83
C ARG A 36 7.04 7.98 -16.70
N ASN A 37 6.45 9.15 -16.92
CA ASN A 37 5.26 9.29 -17.76
C ASN A 37 5.55 9.12 -19.25
N ALA A 38 6.81 9.22 -19.69
CA ALA A 38 7.20 8.97 -21.07
C ALA A 38 7.15 7.46 -21.41
N ASP A 39 7.37 6.60 -20.42
CA ASP A 39 7.23 5.14 -20.53
C ASP A 39 6.71 4.55 -19.20
N PRO A 40 5.40 4.63 -18.94
CA PRO A 40 4.82 4.14 -17.69
C PRO A 40 4.98 2.62 -17.51
N ILE A 41 4.89 1.86 -18.61
CA ILE A 41 4.97 0.40 -18.60
C ILE A 41 6.39 -0.04 -18.27
N GLY A 42 7.39 0.50 -18.97
CA GLY A 42 8.80 0.17 -18.70
C GLY A 42 9.26 0.64 -17.32
N PHE A 43 8.70 1.75 -16.80
CA PHE A 43 8.94 2.16 -15.42
C PHE A 43 8.40 1.12 -14.42
N ILE A 44 7.14 0.68 -14.57
CA ILE A 44 6.54 -0.36 -13.71
C ILE A 44 7.31 -1.69 -13.85
N GLU A 45 7.66 -2.11 -15.06
CA GLU A 45 8.44 -3.33 -15.25
C GLU A 45 9.80 -3.26 -14.56
N ALA A 46 10.47 -2.10 -14.62
CA ALA A 46 11.73 -1.90 -13.93
C ALA A 46 11.59 -1.97 -12.40
N THR A 47 10.52 -1.44 -11.80
CA THR A 47 10.30 -1.56 -10.34
C THR A 47 10.07 -3.01 -9.91
N LEU A 48 9.43 -3.82 -10.76
CA LEU A 48 9.11 -5.21 -10.47
C LEU A 48 10.28 -6.17 -10.69
N THR A 49 11.23 -5.82 -11.57
CA THR A 49 12.31 -6.74 -11.98
C THR A 49 13.69 -6.36 -11.48
N LYS A 50 13.93 -5.07 -11.16
CA LYS A 50 15.28 -4.58 -10.85
C LYS A 50 15.50 -4.27 -9.37
N MET A 51 14.45 -4.03 -8.60
CA MET A 51 14.56 -3.58 -7.20
C MET A 51 14.76 -4.71 -6.18
N GLU A 52 14.44 -5.96 -6.52
CA GLU A 52 14.52 -7.12 -5.59
C GLU A 52 15.94 -7.35 -5.08
N ALA A 53 16.93 -7.51 -5.97
CA ALA A 53 18.30 -7.79 -5.54
C ALA A 53 18.95 -6.66 -4.70
N PRO A 54 18.80 -5.37 -5.03
CA PRO A 54 19.21 -4.28 -4.16
C PRO A 54 18.51 -4.26 -2.80
N PHE A 55 17.22 -4.62 -2.74
CA PHE A 55 16.49 -4.71 -1.49
C PHE A 55 17.00 -5.85 -0.62
N GLU A 56 17.28 -7.03 -1.19
CA GLU A 56 17.88 -8.14 -0.47
C GLU A 56 19.25 -7.77 0.12
N LYS A 57 20.10 -7.06 -0.65
CA LYS A 57 21.39 -6.54 -0.15
C LYS A 57 21.23 -5.56 1.01
N LEU A 58 20.16 -4.75 1.01
CA LEU A 58 19.86 -3.86 2.12
C LEU A 58 19.52 -4.69 3.38
N LEU A 59 18.69 -5.73 3.24
CA LEU A 59 18.35 -6.62 4.35
C LEU A 59 19.56 -7.37 4.89
N ASP A 60 20.49 -7.77 4.02
CA ASP A 60 21.75 -8.44 4.42
C ASP A 60 22.68 -7.52 5.24
N GLY A 61 22.53 -6.20 5.09
CA GLY A 61 23.30 -5.20 5.83
C GLY A 61 22.80 -4.92 7.24
N PHE A 62 21.63 -5.44 7.63
CA PHE A 62 21.12 -5.29 8.99
C PHE A 62 21.82 -6.25 9.95
N ASP A 63 22.32 -5.73 11.06
CA ASP A 63 22.82 -6.56 12.15
C ASP A 63 21.66 -7.29 12.88
N GLN A 64 21.99 -8.13 13.87
CA GLN A 64 20.98 -8.87 14.63
C GLN A 64 19.97 -7.97 15.36
N SER A 65 20.37 -6.75 15.75
CA SER A 65 19.50 -5.80 16.45
C SER A 65 18.54 -5.07 15.51
N LEU A 66 18.86 -5.05 14.21
CA LEU A 66 18.09 -4.38 13.16
C LEU A 66 17.34 -5.35 12.23
N ARG A 67 17.38 -6.67 12.51
CA ARG A 67 16.68 -7.66 11.70
C ARG A 67 15.17 -7.40 11.73
N PRO A 68 14.51 -7.20 10.57
CA PRO A 68 13.08 -6.94 10.55
C PRO A 68 12.29 -8.14 11.09
N THR A 69 11.33 -7.86 11.97
CA THR A 69 10.36 -8.84 12.47
C THR A 69 9.08 -8.89 11.63
N LEU A 70 8.85 -7.87 10.81
CA LEU A 70 7.72 -7.71 9.89
C LEU A 70 8.16 -6.84 8.72
N ILE A 71 7.70 -7.16 7.52
CA ILE A 71 7.83 -6.31 6.33
C ILE A 71 6.45 -5.78 5.97
N LEU A 72 6.28 -4.46 5.98
CA LEU A 72 5.10 -3.80 5.42
C LEU A 72 5.41 -3.39 3.98
N THR A 73 4.61 -3.84 3.01
CA THR A 73 4.85 -3.56 1.59
C THR A 73 3.58 -3.25 0.82
N ASP A 74 3.70 -2.47 -0.24
CA ASP A 74 2.67 -2.36 -1.26
C ASP A 74 2.56 -3.72 -1.99
N PRO A 75 1.36 -4.32 -2.13
CA PRO A 75 1.19 -5.61 -2.78
C PRO A 75 1.50 -5.61 -4.28
N PHE A 76 1.58 -4.44 -4.94
CA PHE A 76 2.10 -4.38 -6.31
C PHE A 76 3.57 -4.78 -6.38
N LEU A 77 4.35 -4.57 -5.32
CA LEU A 77 5.73 -5.07 -5.21
C LEU A 77 5.73 -6.51 -4.70
N PHE A 78 5.05 -7.41 -5.40
CA PHE A 78 4.85 -8.80 -4.99
C PHE A 78 6.15 -9.56 -4.71
N TRP A 79 7.27 -9.17 -5.34
CA TRP A 79 8.59 -9.74 -5.06
C TRP A 79 9.02 -9.52 -3.60
N VAL A 80 8.57 -8.46 -2.92
CA VAL A 80 8.84 -8.22 -1.49
C VAL A 80 8.16 -9.28 -0.63
N ILE A 81 6.94 -9.71 -1.00
CA ILE A 81 6.22 -10.82 -0.35
C ILE A 81 7.04 -12.10 -0.51
N GLY A 82 7.54 -12.35 -1.72
CA GLY A 82 8.46 -13.46 -2.00
C GLY A 82 9.72 -13.44 -1.14
N VAL A 83 10.40 -12.29 -1.05
CA VAL A 83 11.61 -12.11 -0.24
C VAL A 83 11.33 -12.39 1.24
N GLY A 84 10.26 -11.81 1.80
CA GLY A 84 9.88 -12.03 3.19
C GLY A 84 9.62 -13.51 3.49
N ASN A 85 8.83 -14.17 2.65
CA ASN A 85 8.54 -15.60 2.79
C ASN A 85 9.81 -16.47 2.72
N ARG A 86 10.72 -16.22 1.76
CA ARG A 86 12.00 -16.96 1.65
C ARG A 86 12.91 -16.75 2.86
N ARG A 87 12.84 -15.58 3.49
CA ARG A 87 13.66 -15.20 4.66
C ARG A 87 12.99 -15.52 6.01
N ASN A 88 11.80 -16.12 5.99
CA ASN A 88 10.96 -16.37 7.17
C ASN A 88 10.67 -15.09 7.97
N ILE A 89 10.42 -13.98 7.27
CA ILE A 89 9.98 -12.71 7.85
C ILE A 89 8.51 -12.52 7.46
N PRO A 90 7.59 -12.43 8.43
CA PRO A 90 6.19 -12.13 8.14
C PRO A 90 6.03 -10.88 7.27
N VAL A 91 5.08 -10.91 6.35
CA VAL A 91 4.78 -9.82 5.43
C VAL A 91 3.35 -9.34 5.64
N ALA A 92 3.20 -8.04 5.79
CA ALA A 92 1.94 -7.33 5.80
C ALA A 92 1.81 -6.56 4.47
N SER A 93 0.81 -6.90 3.67
CA SER A 93 0.45 -6.14 2.48
C SER A 93 -0.36 -4.92 2.90
N SER A 94 0.10 -3.72 2.55
CA SER A 94 -0.62 -2.46 2.76
C SER A 94 -1.19 -2.00 1.44
N PHE A 95 -2.51 -2.08 1.27
CA PHE A 95 -3.18 -1.64 0.06
C PHE A 95 -3.52 -0.14 0.20
N PRO A 96 -2.91 0.74 -0.63
CA PRO A 96 -3.03 2.19 -0.44
C PRO A 96 -4.31 2.79 -1.06
N MET A 97 -5.10 1.99 -1.78
CA MET A 97 -6.38 2.41 -2.34
C MET A 97 -7.54 1.98 -1.44
N SER A 98 -8.76 2.40 -1.78
CA SER A 98 -9.96 2.04 -1.00
C SER A 98 -10.23 0.53 -1.05
N SER A 99 -10.93 0.01 -0.05
CA SER A 99 -11.26 -1.43 -0.03
C SER A 99 -12.21 -1.80 -1.17
N THR A 100 -13.08 -0.87 -1.58
CA THR A 100 -13.92 -1.02 -2.78
C THR A 100 -13.09 -1.33 -4.03
N VAL A 101 -11.97 -0.63 -4.23
CA VAL A 101 -11.09 -0.87 -5.40
C VAL A 101 -10.46 -2.26 -5.33
N LEU A 102 -10.09 -2.73 -4.13
CA LEU A 102 -9.56 -4.09 -3.98
C LEU A 102 -10.64 -5.14 -4.28
N SER A 103 -11.86 -4.96 -3.79
CA SER A 103 -12.98 -5.86 -4.07
C SER A 103 -13.26 -5.94 -5.57
N VAL A 104 -13.21 -4.81 -6.28
CA VAL A 104 -13.31 -4.79 -7.75
C VAL A 104 -12.16 -5.54 -8.42
N PHE A 105 -10.92 -5.44 -7.92
CA PHE A 105 -9.80 -6.21 -8.44
C PHE A 105 -10.01 -7.71 -8.25
N CYS A 106 -10.34 -8.15 -7.04
CA CYS A 106 -10.58 -9.57 -6.73
C CYS A 106 -11.65 -10.21 -7.63
N HIS A 107 -12.58 -9.40 -8.13
CA HIS A 107 -13.73 -9.81 -8.95
C HIS A 107 -13.69 -9.24 -10.37
N VAL A 108 -12.51 -8.90 -10.88
CA VAL A 108 -12.35 -8.28 -12.21
C VAL A 108 -12.85 -9.20 -13.34
N ASP A 109 -12.83 -10.52 -13.12
CA ASP A 109 -13.36 -11.52 -14.04
C ASP A 109 -14.89 -11.41 -14.19
N LEU A 110 -15.62 -11.04 -13.13
CA LEU A 110 -17.08 -10.83 -13.20
C LEU A 110 -17.45 -9.71 -14.18
N LEU A 111 -16.62 -8.66 -14.28
CA LEU A 111 -16.82 -7.59 -15.25
C LEU A 111 -16.80 -8.12 -16.70
N SER A 112 -15.91 -9.08 -16.96
CA SER A 112 -15.78 -9.73 -18.27
C SER A 112 -16.95 -10.70 -18.53
N GLN A 113 -17.35 -11.48 -17.52
CA GLN A 113 -18.45 -12.45 -17.64
C GLN A 113 -19.78 -11.79 -17.93
N HIS A 114 -20.03 -10.60 -17.39
CA HIS A 114 -21.26 -9.85 -17.62
C HIS A 114 -21.24 -9.00 -18.91
N GLY A 115 -20.11 -8.97 -19.63
CA GLY A 115 -20.02 -8.31 -20.93
C GLY A 115 -20.10 -6.77 -20.85
N HIS A 116 -19.65 -6.17 -19.74
CA HIS A 116 -19.75 -4.72 -19.55
C HIS A 116 -18.72 -3.94 -20.42
N PHE A 117 -19.05 -3.77 -21.70
CA PHE A 117 -18.39 -2.89 -22.68
C PHE A 117 -19.42 -2.45 -23.76
N PRO A 118 -19.65 -1.15 -24.09
CA PRO A 118 -19.57 0.08 -23.28
C PRO A 118 -20.93 0.84 -23.14
N VAL A 119 -21.04 1.66 -22.08
CA VAL A 119 -22.02 2.74 -21.72
C VAL A 119 -23.13 2.38 -20.69
N ASP A 120 -23.15 3.13 -19.57
CA ASP A 120 -24.18 3.23 -18.50
C ASP A 120 -24.65 1.96 -17.80
N LEU A 121 -23.82 0.91 -17.77
CA LEU A 121 -24.14 -0.31 -17.02
C LEU A 121 -23.82 -0.15 -15.53
N SER A 122 -24.82 -0.46 -14.69
CA SER A 122 -24.68 -0.62 -13.24
C SER A 122 -23.94 -1.92 -12.95
N VAL A 123 -22.92 -1.86 -12.09
CA VAL A 123 -22.15 -2.98 -11.56
C VAL A 123 -22.65 -3.23 -10.14
N ASP A 124 -23.51 -4.24 -9.97
CA ASP A 124 -24.20 -4.59 -8.72
C ASP A 124 -23.91 -6.01 -8.24
N TYR A 125 -22.97 -6.70 -8.89
CA TYR A 125 -22.61 -8.10 -8.64
C TYR A 125 -21.27 -8.28 -7.92
N ILE A 126 -20.61 -7.20 -7.50
CA ILE A 126 -19.35 -7.29 -6.74
C ILE A 126 -19.69 -7.48 -5.25
N PRO A 127 -19.25 -8.56 -4.60
CA PRO A 127 -19.57 -8.84 -3.21
C PRO A 127 -19.22 -7.69 -2.26
N GLY A 128 -20.18 -7.30 -1.42
CA GLY A 128 -20.03 -6.25 -0.41
C GLY A 128 -19.94 -4.81 -0.96
N VAL A 129 -19.93 -4.63 -2.27
CA VAL A 129 -19.83 -3.30 -2.89
C VAL A 129 -21.23 -2.84 -3.30
N SER A 130 -21.61 -1.62 -2.87
CA SER A 130 -22.86 -1.00 -3.31
C SER A 130 -22.84 -0.78 -4.83
N PRO A 131 -24.00 -0.79 -5.52
CA PRO A 131 -24.05 -0.62 -6.96
C PRO A 131 -23.24 0.58 -7.46
N LEU A 132 -22.29 0.32 -8.37
CA LEU A 132 -21.43 1.33 -8.98
C LEU A 132 -21.81 1.50 -10.45
N ARG A 133 -21.50 2.65 -11.05
CA ARG A 133 -21.52 2.73 -12.52
C ARG A 133 -20.20 2.20 -13.05
N LEU A 134 -20.22 1.65 -14.25
CA LEU A 134 -18.98 1.26 -14.94
C LEU A 134 -17.96 2.41 -15.00
N LEU A 135 -18.44 3.65 -15.15
CA LEU A 135 -17.60 4.87 -15.18
C LEU A 135 -16.96 5.22 -13.83
N ASP A 136 -17.44 4.67 -12.73
CA ASP A 136 -16.87 4.88 -11.39
C ASP A 136 -15.69 3.92 -11.12
N LEU A 137 -15.53 2.86 -11.93
CA LEU A 137 -14.41 1.94 -11.81
C LEU A 137 -13.11 2.57 -12.32
N PRO A 138 -11.95 2.24 -11.72
CA PRO A 138 -10.66 2.73 -12.19
C PRO A 138 -10.45 2.50 -13.69
N SER A 139 -10.17 3.57 -14.44
CA SER A 139 -10.12 3.56 -15.91
C SER A 139 -9.13 2.55 -16.50
N PHE A 140 -8.09 2.21 -15.76
CA PHE A 140 -7.08 1.24 -16.17
C PHE A 140 -7.58 -0.21 -16.17
N ILE A 141 -8.73 -0.51 -15.55
CA ILE A 141 -9.41 -1.81 -15.64
C ILE A 141 -9.91 -2.05 -17.07
N PHE A 142 -10.37 -0.99 -17.75
CA PHE A 142 -10.92 -1.05 -19.11
C PHE A 142 -9.88 -0.76 -20.19
N ALA A 143 -8.69 -0.32 -19.81
CA ALA A 143 -7.63 -0.08 -20.77
C ALA A 143 -7.33 -1.39 -21.49
N SER A 144 -7.27 -1.39 -22.82
CA SER A 144 -6.79 -2.51 -23.65
C SER A 144 -5.33 -2.89 -23.39
N ASN A 145 -4.73 -2.31 -22.35
CA ASN A 145 -3.38 -2.54 -21.93
C ASN A 145 -3.31 -3.82 -21.10
N HIS A 146 -3.12 -4.94 -21.81
CA HIS A 146 -2.91 -6.27 -21.24
C HIS A 146 -1.89 -6.28 -20.09
N CYS A 147 -0.87 -5.41 -20.12
CA CYS A 147 0.14 -5.35 -19.06
C CYS A 147 -0.47 -4.99 -17.70
N ILE A 148 -1.34 -3.99 -17.61
CA ILE A 148 -1.92 -3.56 -16.32
C ILE A 148 -2.85 -4.64 -15.78
N PHE A 149 -3.68 -5.22 -16.65
CA PHE A 149 -4.57 -6.31 -16.27
C PHE A 149 -3.79 -7.50 -15.70
N HIS A 150 -2.69 -7.92 -16.35
CA HIS A 150 -1.81 -8.95 -15.80
C HIS A 150 -1.22 -8.58 -14.43
N ARG A 151 -0.91 -7.29 -14.18
CA ARG A 151 -0.45 -6.85 -12.84
C ARG A 151 -1.51 -6.93 -11.76
N ILE A 152 -2.77 -6.67 -12.11
CA ILE A 152 -3.89 -6.85 -11.17
C ILE A 152 -4.03 -8.32 -10.82
N LEU A 153 -3.97 -9.21 -11.81
CA LEU A 153 -3.99 -10.66 -11.58
C LEU A 153 -2.80 -11.13 -10.73
N ASP A 154 -1.60 -10.62 -11.00
CA ASP A 154 -0.41 -10.87 -10.18
C ASP A 154 -0.70 -10.46 -8.73
N LEU A 155 -1.14 -9.22 -8.49
CA LEU A 155 -1.47 -8.70 -7.16
C LEU A 155 -2.45 -9.60 -6.41
N ILE A 156 -3.56 -10.00 -7.05
CA ILE A 156 -4.58 -10.86 -6.43
C ILE A 156 -3.99 -12.22 -6.04
N SER A 157 -3.15 -12.80 -6.91
CA SER A 157 -2.50 -14.09 -6.63
C SER A 157 -1.45 -14.04 -5.51
N TRP A 158 -0.96 -12.84 -5.19
CA TRP A 158 0.12 -12.63 -4.20
C TRP A 158 -0.39 -12.15 -2.84
N ILE A 159 -1.52 -11.44 -2.77
CA ILE A 159 -2.10 -11.00 -1.49
C ILE A 159 -2.25 -12.17 -0.49
N PRO A 160 -2.86 -13.32 -0.85
CA PRO A 160 -3.01 -14.45 0.08
C PRO A 160 -1.68 -15.09 0.53
N LYS A 161 -0.56 -14.75 -0.11
CA LYS A 161 0.79 -15.22 0.26
C LYS A 161 1.47 -14.31 1.28
N SER A 162 0.87 -13.16 1.60
CA SER A 162 1.25 -12.36 2.77
C SER A 162 0.64 -12.95 4.04
N GLN A 163 1.10 -12.52 5.22
CA GLN A 163 0.53 -12.95 6.49
C GLN A 163 -0.64 -12.07 6.92
N HIS A 164 -0.67 -10.80 6.49
CA HIS A 164 -1.70 -9.83 6.85
C HIS A 164 -2.00 -8.90 5.67
N LEU A 165 -3.26 -8.46 5.56
CA LEU A 165 -3.68 -7.39 4.68
C LEU A 165 -4.12 -6.17 5.51
N LEU A 166 -3.56 -5.01 5.20
CA LEU A 166 -3.93 -3.72 5.78
C LEU A 166 -4.57 -2.87 4.69
N LEU A 167 -5.79 -2.44 4.94
CA LEU A 167 -6.57 -1.58 4.08
C LEU A 167 -6.48 -0.15 4.59
N SER A 168 -6.05 0.77 3.72
CA SER A 168 -6.02 2.20 4.03
C SER A 168 -7.43 2.82 3.95
N SER A 169 -8.40 2.20 4.62
CA SER A 169 -9.83 2.54 4.60
C SER A 169 -10.38 2.74 6.02
N ILE A 170 -11.46 3.52 6.13
CA ILE A 170 -12.26 3.71 7.34
C ILE A 170 -13.31 2.61 7.37
N TYR A 171 -13.24 1.72 8.36
CA TYR A 171 -14.10 0.55 8.45
C TYR A 171 -15.60 0.90 8.33
N GLU A 172 -16.06 1.93 9.03
CA GLU A 172 -17.47 2.33 9.04
C GLU A 172 -17.98 2.80 7.67
N LEU A 173 -17.09 3.29 6.79
CA LEU A 173 -17.47 3.76 5.46
C LEU A 173 -17.54 2.65 4.42
N GLU A 174 -16.76 1.58 4.61
CA GLU A 174 -16.59 0.47 3.65
C GLU A 174 -16.79 -0.90 4.34
N SER A 175 -17.66 -0.96 5.34
CA SER A 175 -17.80 -2.15 6.20
C SER A 175 -18.25 -3.39 5.43
N GLN A 176 -19.14 -3.24 4.45
CA GLN A 176 -19.71 -4.37 3.71
C GLN A 176 -18.69 -5.05 2.80
N ASP A 177 -17.88 -4.27 2.07
CA ASP A 177 -16.81 -4.80 1.22
C ASP A 177 -15.63 -5.30 2.05
N ILE A 178 -15.31 -4.66 3.17
CA ILE A 178 -14.29 -5.16 4.11
C ILE A 178 -14.69 -6.52 4.70
N GLU A 179 -15.93 -6.69 5.14
CA GLU A 179 -16.40 -7.98 5.67
C GLU A 179 -16.46 -9.06 4.58
N SER A 180 -16.81 -8.69 3.33
CA SER A 180 -16.75 -9.61 2.20
C SER A 180 -15.31 -10.07 1.93
N LEU A 181 -14.35 -9.14 1.87
CA LEU A 181 -12.92 -9.44 1.73
C LEU A 181 -12.39 -10.33 2.85
N LYS A 182 -12.81 -10.10 4.11
CA LYS A 182 -12.46 -10.97 5.25
C LYS A 182 -12.98 -12.40 5.10
N SER A 183 -14.15 -12.57 4.49
CA SER A 183 -14.75 -13.89 4.29
C SER A 183 -14.09 -14.68 3.15
N GLU A 184 -13.56 -13.97 2.14
CA GLU A 184 -12.95 -14.57 0.95
C GLU A 184 -11.45 -14.84 1.12
N LEU A 185 -10.74 -13.95 1.82
CA LEU A 185 -9.30 -14.06 2.00
C LEU A 185 -8.96 -14.98 3.16
N SER A 186 -7.99 -15.89 2.93
CA SER A 186 -7.49 -16.80 3.97
C SER A 186 -6.57 -16.13 5.01
N ILE A 187 -6.41 -14.80 4.94
CA ILE A 187 -5.48 -14.03 5.76
C ILE A 187 -6.24 -12.97 6.57
N PRO A 188 -5.76 -12.60 7.78
CA PRO A 188 -6.33 -11.51 8.53
C PRO A 188 -6.32 -10.18 7.74
N VAL A 189 -7.47 -9.51 7.73
CA VAL A 189 -7.67 -8.19 7.10
C VAL A 189 -7.93 -7.14 8.16
N TYR A 190 -7.15 -6.06 8.15
CA TYR A 190 -7.23 -4.94 9.09
C TYR A 190 -7.46 -3.62 8.36
N THR A 191 -8.23 -2.72 8.97
CA THR A 191 -8.38 -1.34 8.52
C THR A 191 -7.49 -0.41 9.33
N ILE A 192 -6.75 0.46 8.66
CA ILE A 192 -5.85 1.44 9.30
C ILE A 192 -6.16 2.89 8.89
N GLY A 193 -7.32 3.13 8.27
CA GLY A 193 -7.72 4.44 7.77
C GLY A 193 -8.49 5.30 8.78
N PRO A 194 -8.39 6.65 8.67
CA PRO A 194 -7.44 7.35 7.82
C PRO A 194 -6.04 7.34 8.45
N ALA A 195 -5.01 6.92 7.70
CA ALA A 195 -3.62 6.92 8.15
C ALA A 195 -2.99 8.33 8.06
N ILE A 196 -3.73 9.35 8.49
CA ILE A 196 -3.27 10.73 8.55
C ILE A 196 -2.60 10.92 9.92
N PRO A 197 -1.29 11.23 9.98
CA PRO A 197 -0.65 11.53 11.24
C PRO A 197 -1.32 12.75 11.87
N ASP A 198 -1.91 12.58 13.06
CA ASP A 198 -2.41 13.73 13.82
C ASP A 198 -1.24 14.52 14.42
N LEU A 199 -0.60 15.31 13.57
CA LEU A 199 0.48 16.22 13.94
C LEU A 199 -0.03 17.37 14.84
N ARG A 200 -1.34 17.62 14.88
CA ARG A 200 -1.94 18.70 15.66
C ARG A 200 -2.14 18.30 17.12
N LEU A 201 -2.58 17.07 17.40
CA LEU A 201 -2.74 16.59 18.78
C LEU A 201 -1.42 16.55 19.55
N LYS A 202 -0.30 16.14 18.91
CA LYS A 202 1.02 16.15 19.56
C LYS A 202 1.48 17.56 19.94
N THR A 203 1.20 18.57 19.11
CA THR A 203 1.59 19.97 19.36
C THR A 203 0.81 20.56 20.54
N ILE A 204 -0.50 20.26 20.63
CA ILE A 204 -1.36 20.71 21.74
C ILE A 204 -0.97 20.03 23.05
N LEU A 205 -0.73 18.71 23.03
CA LEU A 205 -0.31 17.97 24.23
C LEU A 205 1.05 18.46 24.75
N LEU A 206 2.02 18.72 23.87
CA LEU A 206 3.32 19.31 24.25
C LEU A 206 3.17 20.71 24.84
N GLN A 207 2.30 21.56 24.28
CA GLN A 207 2.04 22.89 24.83
C GLN A 207 1.41 22.81 26.22
N VAL A 208 0.42 21.94 26.43
CA VAL A 208 -0.21 21.75 27.74
C VAL A 208 0.79 21.24 28.78
N THR A 209 1.64 20.26 28.44
CA THR A 209 2.67 19.75 29.37
C THR A 209 3.73 20.80 29.71
N ILE A 210 4.15 21.63 28.75
CA ILE A 210 5.10 22.73 29.00
C ILE A 210 4.47 23.79 29.92
N THR A 211 3.20 24.16 29.70
CA THR A 211 2.49 25.13 30.55
C THR A 211 2.30 24.60 31.98
N MET A 212 2.02 23.32 32.17
CA MET A 212 1.88 22.73 33.50
C MET A 212 3.20 22.64 34.27
N ASN A 213 4.33 22.38 33.60
CA ASN A 213 5.65 22.31 34.24
C ASN A 213 6.32 23.68 34.48
N SER A 214 5.78 24.77 33.93
CA SER A 214 6.28 26.13 34.15
C SER A 214 5.48 26.93 35.18
N THR A 215 4.50 26.29 35.82
CA THR A 215 3.65 26.88 36.88
C THR A 215 3.86 26.21 38.25
N ILE A 216 4.94 25.43 38.41
CA ILE A 216 5.39 24.86 39.69
C ILE A 216 6.78 25.39 40.01
#